data_AF-A0A8J2NAD9-F1
#
_entry.id   AF-A0A8J2NAD9-F1
#
_cell.length_a   1.000
_cell.length_b   1.000
_cell.length_c   1.000
_cell.angle_alpha   90.00
_cell.angle_beta   90.00
_cell.angle_gamma   90.00
#
_symmetry.space_group_name_H-M   'P 1'
#
loop_
_entity.id
_entity.type
_entity.pdbx_description
1 polymer ?
#
loop_
_entity_poly.entity_id
_entity_poly.type
_entity_poly.pdbx_seq_one_letter_code
_entity_poly.pdbx_strand_id
1 'polypeptide(L)'
;MAAAATHLTPLPNIEGPKLDPFTQNIDNHNFVMHEFLGSGVHSAVLRVAIDHIPYVIKVFKPEWTREPCFDMFPLAEEYIKDRPFNGNANHTHPPAVMDALRGQATSFNAECRVYGRLKELGKEDLAVKAHGYLRLFVTPEFQQQWKMAVATRYPGDELLKAMYNSASRVLEIEDSPNQPIYAIVKDYVQDHRDNYRNATEEREMKQRQIKHIPQMLRHLHQLHKCGIVVRDLKDQQYYEGQIADFSHAWTVPHITGPENDLRPVWA
;
A
#
# COMPACT_ATOMS: atom_id res chain seq x y z
N MET A 1 21.89 0.42 -29.74
CA MET A 1 20.45 0.13 -29.93
C MET A 1 19.74 0.52 -28.65
N ALA A 2 18.86 1.51 -28.68
CA ALA A 2 18.06 1.87 -27.51
C ALA A 2 17.09 0.73 -27.21
N ALA A 3 17.12 0.18 -26.00
CA ALA A 3 16.12 -0.78 -25.56
C ALA A 3 14.74 -0.10 -25.68
N ALA A 4 13.81 -0.71 -26.43
CA ALA A 4 12.46 -0.21 -26.52
C ALA A 4 11.89 -0.06 -25.11
N ALA A 5 11.51 1.16 -24.73
CA ALA A 5 10.89 1.41 -23.43
C ALA A 5 9.62 0.54 -23.35
N THR A 6 9.62 -0.44 -22.45
CA THR A 6 8.47 -1.31 -22.23
C THR A 6 7.34 -0.47 -21.68
N HIS A 7 6.27 -0.35 -22.47
CA HIS A 7 5.03 0.33 -22.09
C HIS A 7 4.44 -0.33 -20.84
N LEU A 8 4.12 0.48 -19.83
CA LEU A 8 3.48 0.03 -18.60
C LEU A 8 2.02 -0.37 -18.89
N THR A 9 1.59 -1.49 -18.32
CA THR A 9 0.24 -2.06 -18.51
C THR A 9 -0.53 -2.08 -17.20
N PRO A 10 -1.87 -2.14 -17.21
CA PRO A 10 -2.65 -2.19 -15.97
C PRO A 10 -2.29 -3.42 -15.12
N LEU A 11 -2.16 -3.25 -13.81
CA LEU A 11 -1.75 -4.30 -12.86
C LEU A 11 -2.88 -4.64 -11.87
N PRO A 12 -2.97 -5.89 -11.38
CA PRO A 12 -2.09 -7.02 -11.67
C PRO A 12 -2.34 -7.69 -13.03
N ASN A 13 -1.37 -8.45 -13.52
CA ASN A 13 -1.47 -9.20 -14.79
C ASN A 13 -2.22 -10.54 -14.64
N ILE A 14 -3.42 -10.49 -14.03
CA ILE A 14 -4.33 -11.62 -13.88
C ILE A 14 -5.76 -11.17 -14.22
N GLU A 15 -6.71 -12.08 -14.23
CA GLU A 15 -8.12 -11.72 -14.38
C GLU A 15 -8.66 -10.93 -13.18
N GLY A 16 -9.58 -10.02 -13.47
CA GLY A 16 -10.25 -9.17 -12.49
C GLY A 16 -9.77 -7.71 -12.55
N PRO A 17 -10.02 -6.96 -11.46
CA PRO A 17 -9.81 -5.52 -11.44
C PRO A 17 -8.34 -5.13 -11.52
N LYS A 18 -8.05 -4.05 -12.25
CA LYS A 18 -6.69 -3.57 -12.49
C LYS A 18 -6.58 -2.07 -12.28
N LEU A 19 -5.42 -1.65 -11.79
CA LEU A 19 -5.03 -0.26 -11.68
C LEU A 19 -4.11 0.12 -12.84
N ASP A 20 -4.46 1.19 -13.55
CA ASP A 20 -3.64 1.74 -14.63
C ASP A 20 -2.34 2.35 -14.08
N PRO A 21 -1.27 2.43 -14.88
CA PRO A 21 -0.13 3.27 -14.53
C PRO A 21 -0.57 4.73 -14.44
N PHE A 22 -0.06 5.46 -13.45
CA PHE A 22 -0.28 6.90 -13.30
C PHE A 22 0.32 7.68 -14.50
N THR A 23 1.51 7.27 -14.93
CA THR A 23 2.19 7.76 -16.13
C THR A 23 3.09 6.66 -16.70
N GLN A 24 3.41 6.73 -17.99
CA GLN A 24 4.32 5.80 -18.65
C GLN A 24 5.79 6.02 -18.27
N ASN A 25 6.15 7.27 -17.96
CA ASN A 25 7.51 7.62 -17.56
C ASN A 25 7.48 8.80 -16.57
N ILE A 26 7.79 8.53 -15.29
CA ILE A 26 7.81 9.56 -14.25
C ILE A 26 8.90 10.61 -14.47
N ASP A 27 9.98 10.26 -15.19
CA ASP A 27 11.09 11.17 -15.47
C ASP A 27 10.67 12.34 -16.40
N ASN A 28 9.53 12.21 -17.08
CA ASN A 28 8.93 13.28 -17.87
C ASN A 28 8.12 14.29 -17.03
N HIS A 29 7.98 14.05 -15.73
CA HIS A 29 7.20 14.86 -14.81
C HIS A 29 8.10 15.52 -13.75
N ASN A 30 7.64 16.65 -13.22
CA ASN A 30 8.32 17.27 -12.10
C ASN A 30 7.95 16.54 -10.79
N PHE A 31 8.81 15.61 -10.37
CA PHE A 31 8.63 14.80 -9.17
C PHE A 31 9.44 15.35 -7.99
N VAL A 32 8.75 15.80 -6.93
CA VAL A 32 9.36 16.40 -5.74
C VAL A 32 8.84 15.72 -4.47
N MET A 33 9.74 15.19 -3.63
CA MET A 33 9.38 14.71 -2.29
C MET A 33 9.36 15.85 -1.28
N HIS A 34 8.26 15.99 -0.56
CA HIS A 34 8.11 17.02 0.46
C HIS A 34 8.33 16.50 1.88
N GLU A 35 7.78 15.32 2.19
CA GLU A 35 7.78 14.82 3.56
C GLU A 35 7.67 13.29 3.60
N PHE A 36 8.46 12.66 4.47
CA PHE A 36 8.30 11.25 4.79
C PHE A 36 7.17 11.09 5.80
N LEU A 37 6.14 10.32 5.48
CA LEU A 37 4.98 10.16 6.35
C LEU A 37 5.10 8.96 7.28
N GLY A 38 5.86 7.93 6.89
CA GLY A 38 6.12 6.76 7.71
C GLY A 38 6.55 5.55 6.91
N SER A 39 6.94 4.49 7.61
CA SER A 39 7.19 3.17 7.04
C SER A 39 6.50 2.10 7.87
N GLY A 40 5.94 1.12 7.18
CA GLY A 40 5.41 -0.11 7.76
C GLY A 40 6.17 -1.33 7.28
N VAL A 41 5.61 -2.51 7.55
CA VAL A 41 6.21 -3.81 7.21
C VAL A 41 6.44 -3.95 5.71
N HIS A 42 5.49 -3.53 4.86
CA HIS A 42 5.52 -3.77 3.41
C HIS A 42 5.87 -2.53 2.56
N SER A 43 5.92 -1.33 3.14
CA SER A 43 6.02 -0.10 2.35
C SER A 43 6.46 1.11 3.17
N ALA A 44 6.88 2.16 2.46
CA ALA A 44 7.03 3.51 2.98
C ALA A 44 6.06 4.47 2.30
N VAL A 45 5.71 5.56 2.97
CA VAL A 45 4.74 6.56 2.50
C VAL A 45 5.39 7.93 2.48
N LEU A 46 5.24 8.65 1.37
CA LEU A 46 5.78 9.99 1.16
C LEU A 46 4.67 10.93 0.70
N ARG A 47 4.69 12.16 1.19
CA ARG A 47 4.02 13.28 0.55
C ARG A 47 4.92 13.81 -0.56
N VAL A 48 4.36 13.93 -1.75
CA VAL A 48 5.08 14.38 -2.95
C VAL A 48 4.28 15.46 -3.68
N ALA A 49 4.91 16.16 -4.60
CA ALA A 49 4.25 16.86 -5.68
C ALA A 49 4.68 16.26 -7.01
N ILE A 50 3.71 16.00 -7.89
CA ILE A 50 3.94 15.59 -9.27
C ILE A 50 3.30 16.67 -10.15
N ASP A 51 4.12 17.36 -10.95
CA ASP A 51 3.72 18.54 -11.72
C ASP A 51 3.02 19.60 -10.87
N HIS A 52 3.59 19.85 -9.68
CA HIS A 52 3.09 20.80 -8.69
C HIS A 52 1.74 20.43 -8.03
N ILE A 53 1.17 19.27 -8.36
CA ILE A 53 -0.04 18.76 -7.72
C ILE A 53 0.36 17.88 -6.53
N PRO A 54 -0.12 18.16 -5.31
CA PRO A 54 0.23 17.38 -4.13
C PRO A 54 -0.45 16.00 -4.14
N TYR A 55 0.33 14.97 -3.84
CA TYR A 55 -0.11 13.59 -3.70
C TYR A 55 0.54 12.92 -2.51
N VAL A 56 0.05 11.73 -2.18
CA VAL A 56 0.78 10.74 -1.39
C VAL A 56 1.18 9.60 -2.31
N ILE A 57 2.41 9.12 -2.18
CA ILE A 57 2.82 7.85 -2.76
C ILE A 57 3.11 6.84 -1.66
N LYS A 58 2.59 5.62 -1.83
CA LYS A 58 2.95 4.46 -1.03
C LYS A 58 3.88 3.59 -1.84
N VAL A 59 5.15 3.53 -1.45
CA VAL A 59 6.24 2.83 -2.13
C VAL A 59 6.42 1.47 -1.48
N PHE A 60 6.27 0.40 -2.26
CA PHE A 60 6.31 -0.97 -1.75
C PHE A 60 7.72 -1.55 -1.81
N LYS A 61 8.08 -2.27 -0.74
CA LYS A 61 9.29 -3.08 -0.69
C LYS A 61 9.16 -4.23 -1.71
N PRO A 62 10.20 -4.56 -2.50
CA PRO A 62 10.08 -5.53 -3.59
C PRO A 62 9.61 -6.93 -3.19
N GLU A 63 9.95 -7.43 -2.00
CA GLU A 63 9.45 -8.70 -1.48
C GLU A 63 7.91 -8.74 -1.48
N TRP A 64 7.27 -7.65 -1.05
CA TRP A 64 5.82 -7.49 -0.97
C TRP A 64 5.14 -7.17 -2.31
N THR A 65 5.90 -7.27 -3.40
CA THR A 65 5.40 -7.23 -4.79
C THR A 65 5.53 -8.58 -5.49
N ARG A 66 6.38 -9.48 -4.97
CA ARG A 66 6.78 -10.74 -5.65
C ARG A 66 6.43 -11.99 -4.86
N GLU A 67 6.42 -11.91 -3.55
CA GLU A 67 6.14 -13.04 -2.67
C GLU A 67 4.71 -12.93 -2.12
N PRO A 68 3.82 -13.89 -2.44
CA PRO A 68 2.49 -13.95 -1.87
C PRO A 68 2.57 -14.06 -0.34
N CYS A 69 1.86 -13.19 0.38
CA CYS A 69 1.81 -13.21 1.83
C CYS A 69 0.35 -13.30 2.30
N PHE A 70 0.05 -14.30 3.11
CA PHE A 70 -1.25 -14.47 3.75
C PHE A 70 -1.22 -14.12 5.23
N ASP A 71 -0.05 -13.81 5.77
CA ASP A 71 0.16 -13.58 7.18
C ASP A 71 -0.72 -12.41 7.65
N MET A 72 -1.53 -12.71 8.64
CA MET A 72 -2.24 -11.74 9.46
C MET A 72 -1.86 -12.04 10.89
N PHE A 73 -1.61 -11.00 11.69
CA PHE A 73 -1.54 -11.19 13.12
C PHE A 73 -2.89 -11.73 13.59
N PRO A 74 -2.92 -12.92 14.23
CA PRO A 74 -4.17 -13.47 14.69
C PRO A 74 -4.83 -12.56 15.74
N LEU A 75 -6.15 -12.50 15.74
CA LEU A 75 -6.93 -11.69 16.70
C LEU A 75 -6.85 -12.21 18.14
N ALA A 76 -6.41 -13.45 18.35
CA ALA A 76 -6.16 -14.03 19.66
C ALA A 76 -4.91 -14.92 19.64
N GLU A 77 -4.12 -14.89 20.72
CA GLU A 77 -2.87 -15.67 20.89
C GLU A 77 -3.09 -17.18 20.68
N GLU A 78 -4.29 -17.70 20.96
CA GLU A 78 -4.66 -19.11 20.73
C GLU A 78 -4.70 -19.55 19.25
N TYR A 79 -4.76 -18.60 18.31
CA TYR A 79 -4.60 -18.88 16.88
C TYR A 79 -3.14 -18.86 16.42
N ILE A 80 -2.21 -18.46 17.30
CA ILE A 80 -0.79 -18.82 17.20
C ILE A 80 -0.70 -20.29 17.64
N LYS A 81 -1.37 -21.19 16.92
CA LYS A 81 -1.10 -22.61 17.09
C LYS A 81 0.37 -22.80 16.78
N ASP A 82 1.05 -23.53 17.65
CA ASP A 82 2.38 -24.13 17.47
C ASP A 82 2.45 -24.96 16.17
N ARG A 83 2.32 -24.32 15.02
CA ARG A 83 2.79 -24.89 13.78
C ARG A 83 4.27 -24.57 13.81
N PRO A 84 5.17 -25.56 14.00
CA PRO A 84 6.54 -25.35 13.61
C PRO A 84 6.47 -24.80 12.18
N PHE A 85 7.06 -23.62 11.97
CA PHE A 85 7.28 -23.10 10.63
C PHE A 85 8.11 -24.15 9.92
N ASN A 86 7.44 -25.02 9.17
CA ASN A 86 8.10 -26.12 8.48
C ASN A 86 8.63 -25.51 7.19
N GLY A 87 9.72 -24.73 7.31
CA GLY A 87 10.40 -24.05 6.20
C GLY A 87 10.98 -25.00 5.14
N ASN A 88 10.65 -26.29 5.22
CA ASN A 88 11.08 -27.36 4.33
C ASN A 88 9.99 -27.81 3.34
N ALA A 89 8.87 -27.09 3.22
CA ALA A 89 7.94 -27.30 2.12
C ALA A 89 8.49 -26.69 0.82
N ASN A 90 9.57 -27.26 0.28
CA ASN A 90 10.06 -27.00 -1.08
C ASN A 90 9.11 -27.62 -2.11
N HIS A 91 7.84 -27.27 -2.06
CA HIS A 91 6.90 -27.59 -3.12
C HIS A 91 6.95 -26.44 -4.12
N THR A 92 7.71 -26.64 -5.20
CA THR A 92 7.66 -25.74 -6.35
C THR A 92 6.27 -25.82 -6.97
N HIS A 93 5.43 -24.82 -6.73
CA HIS A 93 4.15 -24.71 -7.40
C HIS A 93 4.34 -24.39 -8.89
N PRO A 94 3.41 -24.81 -9.78
CA PRO A 94 3.46 -24.44 -11.18
C PRO A 94 3.54 -22.91 -11.35
N PRO A 95 4.30 -22.38 -12.34
CA PRO A 95 4.43 -20.94 -12.55
C PRO A 95 3.09 -20.19 -12.63
N ALA A 96 2.11 -20.75 -13.34
CA ALA A 96 0.77 -20.17 -13.45
C ALA A 96 0.04 -20.01 -12.11
N VAL A 97 0.26 -20.95 -11.16
CA VAL A 97 -0.32 -20.87 -9.81
C VAL A 97 0.37 -19.76 -9.02
N MET A 98 1.70 -19.67 -9.11
CA MET A 98 2.45 -18.59 -8.45
C MET A 98 2.11 -17.23 -9.03
N ASP A 99 1.88 -17.10 -10.32
CA ASP A 99 1.48 -15.83 -10.95
C ASP A 99 0.07 -15.41 -10.51
N ALA A 100 -0.87 -16.36 -10.41
CA ALA A 100 -2.19 -16.11 -9.82
C ALA A 100 -2.10 -15.67 -8.35
N LEU A 101 -1.29 -16.38 -7.54
CA LEU A 101 -1.06 -16.03 -6.14
C LEU A 101 -0.42 -14.65 -6.01
N ARG A 102 0.60 -14.32 -6.80
CA ARG A 102 1.24 -13.00 -6.82
C ARG A 102 0.24 -11.91 -7.16
N GLY A 103 -0.59 -12.15 -8.16
CA GLY A 103 -1.60 -11.18 -8.58
C GLY A 103 -2.69 -10.94 -7.55
N GLN A 104 -2.91 -11.84 -6.58
CA GLN A 104 -3.99 -11.72 -5.60
C GLN A 104 -3.53 -11.46 -4.17
N ALA A 105 -2.34 -11.93 -3.79
CA ALA A 105 -1.89 -12.03 -2.41
C ALA A 105 -0.54 -11.35 -2.13
N THR A 106 -0.01 -10.55 -3.06
CA THR A 106 1.05 -9.58 -2.70
C THR A 106 0.42 -8.25 -2.32
N SER A 107 1.02 -7.53 -1.36
CA SER A 107 0.43 -6.29 -0.83
C SER A 107 0.19 -5.23 -1.89
N PHE A 108 1.14 -5.08 -2.82
CA PHE A 108 0.99 -4.15 -3.93
C PHE A 108 -0.16 -4.53 -4.86
N ASN A 109 -0.26 -5.81 -5.27
CA ASN A 109 -1.31 -6.23 -6.19
C ASN A 109 -2.70 -6.26 -5.54
N ALA A 110 -2.79 -6.61 -4.25
CA ALA A 110 -4.04 -6.53 -3.49
C ALA A 110 -4.61 -5.10 -3.51
N GLU A 111 -3.74 -4.11 -3.27
CA GLU A 111 -4.12 -2.71 -3.27
C GLU A 111 -4.46 -2.19 -4.68
N CYS A 112 -3.70 -2.60 -5.71
CA CYS A 112 -4.06 -2.34 -7.12
C CYS A 112 -5.44 -2.90 -7.48
N ARG A 113 -5.79 -4.12 -7.03
CA ARG A 113 -7.10 -4.72 -7.31
C ARG A 113 -8.23 -3.95 -6.64
N VAL A 114 -8.06 -3.48 -5.40
CA VAL A 114 -9.08 -2.67 -4.74
C VAL A 114 -9.34 -1.39 -5.51
N TYR A 115 -8.29 -0.60 -5.80
CA TYR A 115 -8.46 0.66 -6.52
C TYR A 115 -8.96 0.46 -7.96
N GLY A 116 -8.51 -0.60 -8.62
CA GLY A 116 -9.05 -1.01 -9.92
C GLY A 116 -10.55 -1.28 -9.87
N ARG A 117 -11.03 -1.98 -8.83
CA ARG A 117 -12.46 -2.29 -8.64
C ARG A 117 -13.28 -1.04 -8.35
N LEU A 118 -12.76 -0.14 -7.53
CA LEU A 118 -13.44 1.13 -7.24
C LEU A 118 -13.57 1.99 -8.50
N LYS A 119 -12.54 2.04 -9.34
CA LYS A 119 -12.57 2.74 -10.63
C LYS A 119 -13.55 2.09 -11.62
N GLU A 120 -13.50 0.77 -11.76
CA GLU A 120 -14.40 -0.03 -12.60
C GLU A 120 -15.88 0.24 -12.29
N LEU A 121 -16.24 0.36 -11.00
CA LEU A 121 -17.61 0.56 -10.55
C LEU A 121 -18.02 2.03 -10.38
N GLY A 122 -17.11 2.99 -10.59
CA GLY A 122 -17.37 4.40 -10.29
C GLY A 122 -17.66 4.65 -8.80
N LYS A 123 -16.91 3.98 -7.92
CA LYS A 123 -17.04 4.01 -6.44
C LYS A 123 -15.78 4.50 -5.73
N GLU A 124 -15.00 5.32 -6.42
CA GLU A 124 -13.74 5.87 -5.88
C GLU A 124 -13.94 6.73 -4.62
N ASP A 125 -15.17 7.19 -4.35
CA ASP A 125 -15.54 7.96 -3.16
C ASP A 125 -15.50 7.15 -1.85
N LEU A 126 -15.52 5.81 -1.94
CA LEU A 126 -15.48 4.90 -0.78
C LEU A 126 -14.11 4.85 -0.09
N ALA A 127 -13.07 5.38 -0.72
CA ALA A 127 -11.68 5.36 -0.25
C ALA A 127 -10.98 6.67 -0.58
N VAL A 128 -9.76 6.85 -0.06
CA VAL A 128 -8.87 7.89 -0.61
C VAL A 128 -8.57 7.54 -2.07
N LYS A 129 -8.82 8.48 -2.98
CA LYS A 129 -8.70 8.22 -4.42
C LYS A 129 -7.28 7.84 -4.79
N ALA A 130 -7.13 6.79 -5.60
CA ALA A 130 -5.87 6.43 -6.24
C ALA A 130 -5.90 6.81 -7.72
N HIS A 131 -4.80 7.37 -8.21
CA HIS A 131 -4.67 7.87 -9.58
C HIS A 131 -3.94 6.89 -10.51
N GLY A 132 -3.27 5.90 -9.94
CA GLY A 132 -2.53 4.89 -10.67
C GLY A 132 -1.29 4.42 -9.92
N TYR A 133 -0.56 3.48 -10.52
CA TYR A 133 0.72 3.03 -9.98
C TYR A 133 1.92 3.66 -10.72
N LEU A 134 3.06 3.70 -10.06
CA LEU A 134 4.35 4.12 -10.60
C LEU A 134 5.34 2.97 -10.57
N ARG A 135 6.24 2.93 -11.55
CA ARG A 135 7.47 2.16 -11.53
C ARG A 135 8.64 3.14 -11.36
N LEU A 136 9.41 3.00 -10.28
CA LEU A 136 10.46 3.92 -9.88
C LEU A 136 11.80 3.20 -9.74
N PHE A 137 12.88 3.96 -9.73
CA PHE A 137 14.23 3.50 -9.40
C PHE A 137 14.83 4.40 -8.31
N VAL A 138 15.61 3.85 -7.39
CA VAL A 138 16.29 4.63 -6.35
C VAL A 138 17.58 5.19 -6.94
N THR A 139 17.46 6.30 -7.67
CA THR A 139 18.61 7.06 -8.18
C THR A 139 19.26 7.87 -7.06
N PRO A 140 20.48 8.42 -7.26
CA PRO A 140 21.09 9.35 -6.32
C PRO A 140 20.19 10.56 -5.99
N GLU A 141 19.47 11.10 -6.98
CA GLU A 141 18.53 12.20 -6.80
C GLU A 141 17.33 11.79 -5.95
N PHE A 142 16.76 10.60 -6.21
CA PHE A 142 15.68 10.04 -5.41
C PHE A 142 16.11 9.87 -3.95
N GLN A 143 17.29 9.31 -3.72
CA GLN A 143 17.88 9.11 -2.39
C GLN A 143 18.15 10.44 -1.67
N GLN A 144 18.58 11.48 -2.39
CA GLN A 144 18.79 12.81 -1.82
C GLN A 144 17.45 13.46 -1.40
N GLN A 145 16.43 13.41 -2.28
CA GLN A 145 15.09 13.92 -1.96
C GLN A 145 14.48 13.18 -0.77
N TRP A 146 14.63 11.85 -0.71
CA TRP A 146 14.18 11.03 0.42
C TRP A 146 14.80 11.48 1.74
N LYS A 147 16.12 11.66 1.76
CA LYS A 147 16.85 12.13 2.95
C LYS A 147 16.33 13.49 3.42
N MET A 148 16.03 14.40 2.49
CA MET A 148 15.43 15.70 2.81
C MET A 148 14.01 15.54 3.39
N ALA A 149 13.18 14.70 2.77
CA ALA A 149 11.82 14.43 3.24
C ALA A 149 11.77 13.82 4.65
N VAL A 150 12.75 12.95 4.99
CA VAL A 150 12.94 12.39 6.34
C VAL A 150 13.37 13.48 7.33
N ALA A 151 14.30 14.36 6.94
CA ALA A 151 14.74 15.46 7.78
C ALA A 151 13.59 16.46 8.07
N THR A 152 12.67 16.65 7.13
CA THR A 152 11.45 17.44 7.30
C THR A 152 10.50 16.80 8.32
N ARG A 153 10.31 15.48 8.30
CA ARG A 153 9.40 14.78 9.22
C ARG A 153 9.90 14.74 10.66
N TYR A 154 11.21 14.64 10.84
CA TYR A 154 11.85 14.44 12.15
C TYR A 154 12.82 15.57 12.49
N PRO A 155 12.36 16.84 12.61
CA PRO A 155 13.24 17.96 12.92
C PRO A 155 13.83 17.78 14.33
N GLY A 156 15.16 17.73 14.41
CA GLY A 156 15.89 17.59 15.67
C GLY A 156 15.98 16.17 16.24
N ASP A 157 15.38 15.15 15.62
CA ASP A 157 15.52 13.76 16.03
C ASP A 157 16.55 13.02 15.15
N GLU A 158 17.80 13.03 15.60
CA GLU A 158 18.91 12.41 14.86
C GLU A 158 18.81 10.87 14.81
N LEU A 159 18.15 10.23 15.78
CA LEU A 159 17.97 8.78 15.80
C LEU A 159 17.01 8.36 14.69
N LEU A 160 15.84 8.98 14.60
CA LEU A 160 14.85 8.67 13.57
C LEU A 160 15.34 9.07 12.18
N LYS A 161 16.05 10.20 12.04
CA LYS A 161 16.73 10.54 10.78
C LYS A 161 17.73 9.46 10.38
N ALA A 162 18.59 9.02 11.30
CA ALA A 162 19.58 7.98 11.02
C ALA A 162 18.93 6.64 10.66
N MET A 163 17.73 6.34 11.19
CA MET A 163 16.96 5.12 10.90
C MET A 163 16.28 5.15 9.52
N TYR A 164 15.79 6.31 9.07
CA TYR A 164 14.98 6.38 7.84
C TYR A 164 15.66 7.09 6.67
N ASN A 165 16.84 7.70 6.82
CA ASN A 165 17.45 8.50 5.76
C ASN A 165 17.90 7.74 4.50
N SER A 166 17.92 6.40 4.51
CA SER A 166 18.31 5.56 3.38
C SER A 166 17.07 4.91 2.76
N ALA A 167 16.69 5.34 1.55
CA ALA A 167 15.61 4.74 0.80
C ALA A 167 15.93 3.27 0.48
N SER A 168 17.18 2.96 0.11
CA SER A 168 17.58 1.59 -0.20
C SER A 168 17.44 0.65 0.98
N ARG A 169 17.78 1.11 2.19
CA ARG A 169 17.61 0.32 3.42
C ARG A 169 16.15 0.18 3.82
N VAL A 170 15.38 1.28 3.81
CA VAL A 170 13.96 1.24 4.18
C VAL A 170 13.14 0.39 3.20
N LEU A 171 13.51 0.40 1.93
CA LEU A 171 12.86 -0.39 0.88
C LEU A 171 13.46 -1.78 0.69
N GLU A 172 14.49 -2.14 1.47
CA GLU A 172 15.16 -3.45 1.44
C GLU A 172 15.69 -3.83 0.04
N ILE A 173 16.40 -2.88 -0.58
CA ILE A 173 16.96 -3.05 -1.92
C ILE A 173 18.48 -2.82 -1.99
N GLU A 174 19.17 -2.78 -0.84
CA GLU A 174 20.63 -2.56 -0.79
C GLU A 174 21.41 -3.59 -1.63
N ASP A 175 20.98 -4.85 -1.60
CA ASP A 175 21.58 -5.94 -2.37
C ASP A 175 21.09 -6.01 -3.83
N SER A 176 20.18 -5.12 -4.24
CA SER A 176 19.58 -5.10 -5.57
C SER A 176 19.22 -3.67 -6.02
N PRO A 177 20.18 -2.73 -6.06
CA PRO A 177 19.91 -1.30 -6.23
C PRO A 177 19.31 -0.94 -7.60
N ASN A 178 19.50 -1.79 -8.61
CA ASN A 178 18.99 -1.57 -9.96
C ASN A 178 17.57 -2.15 -10.17
N GLN A 179 16.97 -2.78 -9.16
CA GLN A 179 15.63 -3.32 -9.31
C GLN A 179 14.57 -2.20 -9.26
N PRO A 180 13.52 -2.27 -10.09
CA PRO A 180 12.43 -1.34 -9.98
C PRO A 180 11.65 -1.56 -8.67
N ILE A 181 11.19 -0.46 -8.09
CA ILE A 181 10.22 -0.44 -7.00
C ILE A 181 8.88 0.08 -7.53
N TYR A 182 7.78 -0.35 -6.92
CA TYR A 182 6.44 0.08 -7.32
C TYR A 182 5.82 0.97 -6.25
N ALA A 183 5.04 1.95 -6.68
CA ALA A 183 4.30 2.81 -5.79
C ALA A 183 2.86 3.04 -6.28
N ILE A 184 1.95 3.42 -5.38
CA ILE A 184 0.59 3.85 -5.74
C ILE A 184 0.43 5.33 -5.40
N VAL A 185 -0.02 6.12 -6.37
CA VAL A 185 -0.29 7.56 -6.24
C VAL A 185 -1.72 7.77 -5.77
N LYS A 186 -1.90 8.55 -4.71
CA LYS A 186 -3.19 8.82 -4.08
C LYS A 186 -3.37 10.30 -3.76
N ASP A 187 -4.61 10.72 -3.59
CA ASP A 187 -4.93 12.02 -3.03
C ASP A 187 -4.21 12.21 -1.69
N TYR A 188 -3.62 13.39 -1.51
CA TYR A 188 -3.11 13.79 -0.20
C TYR A 188 -4.28 14.26 0.67
N VAL A 189 -4.57 13.48 1.71
CA VAL A 189 -5.45 13.90 2.81
C VAL A 189 -4.58 14.32 3.96
N GLN A 190 -4.78 15.54 4.47
CA GLN A 190 -3.99 16.06 5.58
C GLN A 190 -4.21 15.19 6.83
N ASP A 191 -3.12 14.72 7.42
CA ASP A 191 -3.20 13.91 8.64
C ASP A 191 -3.43 14.81 9.87
N HIS A 192 -4.61 14.65 10.47
CA HIS A 192 -4.99 15.37 11.69
C HIS A 192 -4.74 14.56 12.98
N ARG A 193 -4.13 13.37 12.89
CA ARG A 193 -3.95 12.43 14.01
C ARG A 193 -2.67 12.67 14.80
N ASP A 194 -1.60 13.13 14.13
CA ASP A 194 -0.25 13.24 14.72
C ASP A 194 0.13 14.65 15.22
N ASN A 195 -0.79 15.61 15.14
CA ASN A 195 -0.47 17.03 15.37
C ASN A 195 -0.84 17.57 16.77
N TYR A 196 -1.04 16.71 17.76
CA TYR A 196 -1.48 17.16 19.09
C TYR A 196 -0.30 17.52 20.00
N ARG A 197 -0.36 18.72 20.56
CA ARG A 197 0.63 19.26 21.51
C ARG A 197 0.19 19.08 22.96
N ASN A 198 -1.06 18.69 23.19
CA ASN A 198 -1.66 18.53 24.51
C ASN A 198 -2.88 17.58 24.49
N ALA A 199 -3.32 17.18 25.68
CA ALA A 199 -4.44 16.24 25.88
C ALA A 199 -5.80 16.78 25.38
N THR A 200 -5.98 18.10 25.31
CA THR A 200 -7.22 18.71 24.80
C THR A 200 -7.33 18.51 23.29
N GLU A 201 -6.27 18.81 22.54
CA GLU A 201 -6.19 18.60 21.09
C GLU A 201 -6.38 17.12 20.71
N GLU A 202 -5.80 16.21 21.52
CA GLU A 202 -6.00 14.77 21.36
C GLU A 202 -7.48 14.37 21.54
N ARG A 203 -8.14 14.90 22.58
CA ARG A 203 -9.56 14.64 22.85
C ARG A 203 -10.45 15.16 21.73
N GLU A 204 -10.18 16.36 21.23
CA GLU A 204 -10.92 16.95 20.11
C GLU A 204 -10.74 16.15 18.82
N MET A 205 -9.53 15.67 18.54
CA MET A 205 -9.26 14.77 17.41
C MET A 205 -10.07 13.49 17.53
N LYS A 206 -10.03 12.81 18.69
CA LYS A 206 -10.82 11.61 18.94
C LYS A 206 -12.32 11.86 18.77
N GLN A 207 -12.83 13.01 19.24
CA GLN A 207 -14.23 13.39 19.03
C GLN A 207 -14.57 13.61 17.55
N ARG A 208 -13.67 14.20 16.75
CA ARG A 208 -13.85 14.31 15.29
C ARG A 208 -13.90 12.92 14.66
N GLN A 209 -12.94 12.04 14.97
CA GLN A 209 -12.89 10.67 14.44
C GLN A 209 -14.16 9.86 14.77
N ILE A 210 -14.68 9.96 16.00
CA ILE A 210 -15.90 9.26 16.41
C ILE A 210 -17.11 9.65 15.55
N LYS A 211 -17.19 10.92 15.09
CA LYS A 211 -18.29 11.38 14.23
C LYS A 211 -18.28 10.71 12.86
N HIS A 212 -17.14 10.17 12.41
CA HIS A 212 -17.04 9.44 11.14
C HIS A 212 -17.46 7.97 11.25
N ILE A 213 -17.55 7.37 12.44
CA ILE A 213 -17.87 5.93 12.61
C ILE A 213 -19.11 5.48 11.81
N PRO A 214 -20.26 6.21 11.82
CA PRO A 214 -21.41 5.81 11.02
C PRO A 214 -21.13 5.82 9.51
N GLN A 215 -20.34 6.76 9.02
CA GLN A 215 -19.92 6.83 7.62
C GLN A 215 -18.95 5.70 7.29
N MET A 216 -17.96 5.44 8.15
CA MET A 216 -16.99 4.36 7.99
C MET A 216 -17.71 3.01 7.87
N LEU A 217 -18.71 2.74 8.74
CA LEU A 217 -19.50 1.50 8.67
C LEU A 217 -20.29 1.40 7.36
N ARG A 218 -20.90 2.51 6.89
CA ARG A 218 -21.57 2.54 5.58
C ARG A 218 -20.57 2.27 4.45
N HIS A 219 -19.39 2.88 4.46
CA HIS A 219 -18.36 2.66 3.46
C HIS A 219 -17.89 1.21 3.45
N LEU A 220 -17.65 0.59 4.62
CA LEU A 220 -17.31 -0.84 4.73
C LEU A 220 -18.39 -1.74 4.10
N HIS A 221 -19.67 -1.49 4.37
CA HIS A 221 -20.74 -2.24 3.73
C HIS A 221 -20.77 -2.06 2.21
N GLN A 222 -20.48 -0.87 1.70
CA GLN A 222 -20.41 -0.63 0.25
C GLN A 222 -19.18 -1.28 -0.37
N LEU A 223 -18.03 -1.29 0.31
CA LEU A 223 -16.84 -2.02 -0.10
C LEU A 223 -17.12 -3.53 -0.21
N HIS A 224 -17.81 -4.11 0.78
CA HIS A 224 -18.25 -5.52 0.72
C HIS A 224 -19.16 -5.79 -0.49
N LYS A 225 -20.10 -4.88 -0.79
CA LYS A 225 -20.95 -4.97 -1.99
C LYS A 225 -20.17 -4.85 -3.30
N CYS A 226 -19.02 -4.19 -3.29
CA CYS A 226 -18.09 -4.13 -4.41
C CYS A 226 -17.20 -5.39 -4.51
N GLY A 227 -17.38 -6.39 -3.63
CA GLY A 227 -16.56 -7.59 -3.57
C GLY A 227 -15.18 -7.35 -2.95
N ILE A 228 -15.02 -6.29 -2.14
CA ILE A 228 -13.78 -5.95 -1.45
C ILE A 228 -13.94 -6.27 0.04
N VAL A 229 -13.03 -7.05 0.62
CA VAL A 229 -12.97 -7.35 2.06
C VAL A 229 -11.70 -6.76 2.65
N VAL A 230 -11.83 -5.78 3.54
CA VAL A 230 -10.69 -5.15 4.23
C VAL A 230 -10.34 -6.00 5.46
N ARG A 231 -9.17 -6.66 5.43
CA ARG A 231 -8.79 -7.63 6.48
C ARG A 231 -7.97 -7.07 7.63
N ASP A 232 -7.25 -5.97 7.42
CA ASP A 232 -6.35 -5.39 8.42
C ASP A 232 -6.87 -4.04 8.93
N LEU A 233 -8.16 -3.96 9.29
CA LEU A 233 -8.79 -2.69 9.61
C LEU A 233 -8.26 -2.09 10.92
N LYS A 234 -7.62 -0.91 10.83
CA LYS A 234 -7.08 -0.16 11.98
C LYS A 234 -7.48 1.32 11.90
N ASP A 235 -7.54 1.98 13.05
CA ASP A 235 -7.82 3.42 13.14
C ASP A 235 -6.82 4.28 12.34
N GLN A 236 -5.53 3.91 12.36
CA GLN A 236 -4.46 4.54 11.58
C GLN A 236 -4.62 4.48 10.05
N GLN A 237 -5.61 3.77 9.53
CA GLN A 237 -5.87 3.69 8.09
C GLN A 237 -7.00 4.62 7.62
N TYR A 238 -7.74 5.21 8.57
CA TYR A 238 -8.81 6.14 8.28
C TYR A 238 -8.33 7.59 8.30
N TYR A 239 -8.75 8.33 7.28
CA TYR A 239 -8.49 9.75 7.08
C TYR A 239 -9.85 10.41 6.80
N GLU A 240 -10.37 11.18 7.77
CA GLU A 240 -11.68 11.85 7.69
C GLU A 240 -12.83 10.89 7.27
N GLY A 241 -12.80 9.65 7.77
CA GLY A 241 -13.80 8.62 7.48
C GLY A 241 -13.58 7.82 6.18
N GLN A 242 -12.50 8.08 5.43
CA GLN A 242 -12.10 7.30 4.26
C GLN A 242 -10.92 6.37 4.57
N ILE A 243 -10.94 5.15 4.05
CA ILE A 243 -9.82 4.21 4.18
C ILE A 243 -8.78 4.51 3.09
N ALA A 244 -7.50 4.48 3.46
CA ALA A 244 -6.40 4.67 2.52
C ALA A 244 -5.53 3.42 2.30
N ASP A 245 -5.60 2.41 3.16
CA ASP A 245 -4.73 1.22 3.09
C ASP A 245 -5.53 -0.05 2.78
N PHE A 246 -5.14 -0.74 1.70
CA PHE A 246 -5.74 -2.00 1.27
C PHE A 246 -4.71 -3.09 1.00
N SER A 247 -3.50 -2.98 1.55
CA SER A 247 -2.41 -3.94 1.31
C SER A 247 -2.71 -5.38 1.73
N HIS A 248 -3.71 -5.60 2.59
CA HIS A 248 -4.16 -6.94 2.98
C HIS A 248 -5.61 -7.23 2.59
N ALA A 249 -6.22 -6.39 1.74
CA ALA A 249 -7.59 -6.58 1.31
C ALA A 249 -7.73 -7.72 0.31
N TRP A 250 -8.90 -8.35 0.30
CA TRP A 250 -9.30 -9.27 -0.75
C TRP A 250 -10.23 -8.58 -1.73
N THR A 251 -10.12 -8.90 -3.01
CA THR A 251 -11.01 -8.40 -4.06
C THR A 251 -11.45 -9.55 -4.95
N VAL A 252 -12.75 -9.79 -5.04
CA VAL A 252 -13.36 -10.83 -5.89
C VAL A 252 -13.12 -10.51 -7.38
N PRO A 253 -12.70 -11.47 -8.23
CA PRO A 253 -12.49 -12.89 -7.92
C PRO A 253 -11.22 -13.14 -7.10
N HIS A 254 -11.31 -13.90 -6.00
CA HIS A 254 -10.18 -14.19 -5.12
C HIS A 254 -10.05 -15.70 -4.92
N ILE A 255 -8.82 -16.21 -4.74
CA ILE A 255 -8.51 -17.66 -4.65
C ILE A 255 -9.22 -18.32 -3.45
N THR A 256 -9.40 -17.58 -2.37
CA THR A 256 -10.19 -17.98 -1.18
C THR A 256 -11.63 -17.44 -1.21
N GLY A 257 -12.07 -16.93 -2.35
CA GLY A 257 -13.42 -16.43 -2.56
C GLY A 257 -14.43 -17.59 -2.52
N PRO A 258 -15.71 -17.28 -2.25
CA PRO A 258 -16.76 -18.30 -2.09
C PRO A 258 -16.99 -19.14 -3.36
N GLU A 259 -16.53 -18.67 -4.53
CA GLU A 259 -16.67 -19.33 -5.83
C GLU A 259 -15.69 -20.50 -6.04
N ASN A 260 -14.64 -20.61 -5.23
CA ASN A 260 -13.53 -21.53 -5.48
C ASN A 260 -13.53 -22.80 -4.61
N ASP A 261 -14.59 -23.08 -3.84
CA ASP A 261 -14.70 -24.17 -2.83
C ASP A 261 -13.57 -24.18 -1.76
N LEU A 262 -12.58 -23.30 -1.88
CA LEU A 262 -11.46 -23.09 -0.98
C LEU A 262 -11.89 -22.12 0.13
N ARG A 263 -12.44 -22.67 1.21
CA ARG A 263 -12.74 -21.90 2.41
C ARG A 263 -11.53 -21.88 3.35
N PRO A 264 -11.05 -20.69 3.78
CA PRO A 264 -10.12 -20.60 4.89
C PRO A 264 -10.69 -21.32 6.11
N VAL A 265 -9.85 -21.94 6.94
CA VAL A 265 -10.28 -22.70 8.13
C VAL A 265 -11.02 -21.82 9.17
N TRP A 266 -10.91 -20.50 9.05
CA TRP A 266 -11.57 -19.50 9.89
C TRP A 266 -12.86 -18.92 9.29
N ALA A 267 -13.23 -19.30 8.06
CA ALA A 267 -14.46 -18.85 7.39
C ALA A 267 -15.70 -19.65 7.84
#